data_AF-A0A971KBD0-F1
#
_entry.id   AF-A0A971KBD0-F1
#
_cell.length_a   1.000
_cell.length_b   1.000
_cell.length_c   1.000
_cell.angle_alpha   90.00
_cell.angle_beta   90.00
_cell.angle_gamma   90.00
#
_symmetry.space_group_name_H-M   'P 1'
#
loop_
_entity.id
_entity.type
_entity.pdbx_description
1 polymer ?
#
loop_
_entity_poly.entity_id
_entity_poly.type
_entity_poly.pdbx_seq_one_letter_code
_entity_poly.pdbx_strand_id
1 'polypeptide(L)'
;MFVLAFGLTVLALVWFGAEPNSVVDAQDAVLAGPHELYLPVTFRQPTPTPTSTPTPEPLPPTGWTYESIAVAPYLAPDRIDYLHADWNLELRGWAPTSAYLGLVHYSGDTDANAPLLKALFSPQRQPVITAVYQVYNWNWGVSPDPGTRGSLITAWPVTLMQLQASYGELVYLPYRAPDIYQNRLQAQVLYATDDQIAFTYTRDGTVANGYTVHITNIYVDPNLVSLYQQNNAAGRHYLPALANGQAIGRAKAGGILVAIRDRGSFMDPRSNKDWWRY
;
A
#
# COMPACT_ATOMS: atom_id res chain seq x y z
N MET A 1 3.91 -69.81 -13.11
CA MET A 1 2.83 -69.96 -14.10
C MET A 1 2.48 -68.55 -14.59
N PHE A 2 3.04 -68.06 -15.70
CA PHE A 2 2.62 -68.27 -17.11
C PHE A 2 1.16 -67.76 -17.31
N VAL A 3 0.79 -66.86 -18.23
CA VAL A 3 1.27 -66.58 -19.60
C VAL A 3 0.85 -65.16 -20.05
N LEU A 4 1.69 -64.54 -20.88
CA LEU A 4 1.49 -63.37 -21.77
C LEU A 4 0.76 -63.77 -23.07
N ALA A 5 -0.19 -62.98 -23.58
CA ALA A 5 -0.57 -62.97 -25.01
C ALA A 5 -1.26 -61.63 -25.34
N PHE A 6 -0.65 -60.69 -26.08
CA PHE A 6 -0.58 -60.56 -27.55
C PHE A 6 -1.93 -60.47 -28.27
N GLY A 7 -2.22 -59.29 -28.82
CA GLY A 7 -3.27 -59.01 -29.79
C GLY A 7 -2.91 -57.77 -30.61
N LEU A 8 -2.53 -57.98 -31.86
CA LEU A 8 -1.93 -57.05 -32.81
C LEU A 8 -2.97 -56.67 -33.87
N THR A 9 -3.14 -55.38 -34.19
CA THR A 9 -3.64 -54.94 -35.52
C THR A 9 -3.21 -53.51 -35.83
N VAL A 10 -3.10 -53.23 -37.12
CA VAL A 10 -2.11 -52.38 -37.79
C VAL A 10 -2.77 -51.26 -38.63
N LEU A 11 -2.07 -50.12 -38.69
CA LEU A 11 -2.01 -49.01 -39.68
C LEU A 11 -3.27 -48.32 -40.23
N ALA A 12 -3.21 -46.98 -40.20
CA ALA A 12 -3.10 -46.18 -41.43
C ALA A 12 -2.31 -44.87 -41.19
N LEU A 13 -1.39 -44.59 -42.11
CA LEU A 13 -0.51 -43.42 -42.22
C LEU A 13 -1.27 -42.12 -42.54
N VAL A 14 -0.76 -40.97 -42.05
CA VAL A 14 -0.43 -39.83 -42.94
C VAL A 14 0.86 -39.17 -42.44
N TRP A 15 1.76 -38.92 -43.39
CA TRP A 15 3.15 -38.52 -43.25
C TRP A 15 3.33 -37.17 -43.96
N PHE A 16 3.88 -36.16 -43.27
CA PHE A 16 4.63 -35.02 -43.81
C PHE A 16 5.48 -34.55 -42.62
N GLY A 17 6.80 -34.70 -42.58
CA GLY A 17 7.76 -34.51 -43.67
C GLY A 17 8.67 -33.37 -43.25
N ALA A 18 9.39 -33.54 -42.14
CA ALA A 18 10.60 -32.78 -41.86
C ALA A 18 11.73 -33.58 -42.51
N GLU A 19 12.56 -32.95 -43.33
CA GLU A 19 13.91 -33.41 -43.68
C GLU A 19 14.71 -32.24 -44.32
N PRO A 20 16.04 -32.33 -44.26
CA PRO A 20 16.98 -31.22 -44.15
C PRO A 20 17.44 -30.76 -45.53
N ASN A 21 18.24 -29.70 -45.61
CA ASN A 21 19.27 -29.69 -46.65
C ASN A 21 20.50 -28.85 -46.29
N SER A 22 21.62 -29.56 -46.38
CA SER A 22 22.99 -29.11 -46.30
C SER A 22 23.40 -28.44 -47.62
N VAL A 23 24.32 -27.48 -47.46
CA VAL A 23 25.34 -26.95 -48.40
C VAL A 23 25.32 -27.50 -49.83
N VAL A 24 25.17 -26.61 -50.81
CA VAL A 24 25.63 -26.83 -52.19
C VAL A 24 26.49 -25.65 -52.63
N ASP A 25 27.68 -26.01 -53.07
CA ASP A 25 28.75 -25.19 -53.64
C ASP A 25 28.31 -24.56 -54.97
N ALA A 26 28.88 -23.40 -55.27
CA ALA A 26 28.54 -22.60 -56.43
C ALA A 26 29.06 -23.24 -57.72
N GLN A 27 28.18 -23.39 -58.73
CA GLN A 27 28.60 -23.51 -60.12
C GLN A 27 28.05 -22.34 -60.92
N ASP A 28 28.99 -21.65 -61.56
CA ASP A 28 28.81 -20.53 -62.47
C ASP A 28 27.82 -20.84 -63.60
N ALA A 29 26.85 -19.93 -63.77
CA ALA A 29 26.21 -19.68 -65.06
C ALA A 29 26.21 -18.17 -65.30
N VAL A 30 27.10 -17.75 -66.19
CA VAL A 30 27.30 -16.36 -66.64
C VAL A 30 26.31 -16.02 -67.77
N LEU A 31 25.98 -14.71 -67.85
CA LEU A 31 25.41 -13.90 -68.96
C LEU A 31 23.98 -13.40 -68.66
N ALA A 32 23.59 -12.13 -68.84
CA ALA A 32 24.28 -10.89 -69.25
C ALA A 32 23.33 -9.70 -69.06
N GLY A 33 23.85 -8.53 -68.67
CA GLY A 33 23.16 -7.23 -68.69
C GLY A 33 23.37 -6.39 -67.41
N PRO A 34 23.50 -5.05 -67.49
CA PRO A 34 23.46 -4.22 -66.30
C PRO A 34 22.02 -4.21 -65.77
N HIS A 35 21.77 -4.95 -64.70
CA HIS A 35 20.51 -4.86 -63.96
C HIS A 35 20.64 -3.72 -62.96
N GLU A 36 19.88 -2.65 -63.16
CA GLU A 36 19.75 -1.59 -62.14
C GLU A 36 18.87 -2.14 -61.00
N LEU A 37 19.52 -2.44 -59.88
CA LEU A 37 18.86 -2.88 -58.66
C LEU A 37 18.25 -1.66 -57.96
N TYR A 38 16.96 -1.41 -58.17
CA TYR A 38 16.22 -0.43 -57.39
C TYR A 38 15.89 -0.99 -56.00
N LEU A 39 16.72 -0.67 -55.02
CA LEU A 39 16.40 -0.88 -53.61
C LEU A 39 15.39 0.19 -53.14
N PRO A 40 14.23 -0.17 -52.58
CA PRO A 40 13.37 0.80 -51.92
C PRO A 40 14.08 1.33 -50.68
N VAL A 41 14.49 2.59 -50.70
CA VAL A 41 14.96 3.28 -49.50
C VAL A 41 13.73 3.55 -48.64
N THR A 42 13.55 2.76 -47.59
CA THR A 42 12.61 3.09 -46.52
C THR A 42 13.32 4.05 -45.57
N PHE A 43 12.94 5.33 -45.62
CA PHE A 43 13.30 6.26 -44.56
C PHE A 43 12.58 5.81 -43.29
N ARG A 44 13.33 5.45 -42.24
CA ARG A 44 12.76 5.42 -40.89
C ARG A 44 12.30 6.85 -40.60
N GLN A 45 10.99 7.05 -40.61
CA GLN A 45 10.40 8.22 -39.99
C GLN A 45 10.95 8.27 -38.56
N PRO A 46 11.60 9.36 -38.13
CA PRO A 46 12.11 9.44 -36.77
C PRO A 46 10.94 9.13 -35.85
N THR A 47 11.07 8.07 -35.05
CA THR A 47 10.13 7.78 -33.97
C THR A 47 9.99 9.08 -33.20
N PRO A 48 8.78 9.63 -33.02
CA PRO A 48 8.62 10.80 -32.17
C PRO A 48 9.29 10.45 -30.84
N THR A 49 10.32 11.22 -30.46
CA THR A 49 10.96 11.09 -29.15
C THR A 49 9.84 10.96 -28.14
N PRO A 50 9.81 9.90 -27.30
CA PRO A 50 8.80 9.83 -26.25
C PRO A 50 8.93 11.12 -25.46
N THR A 51 7.91 11.98 -25.53
CA THR A 51 7.82 13.15 -24.67
C THR A 51 7.98 12.61 -23.27
N SER A 52 9.10 12.90 -22.62
CA SER A 52 9.30 12.58 -21.22
C SER A 52 8.12 13.19 -20.49
N THR A 53 7.18 12.37 -20.02
CA THR A 53 6.21 12.81 -19.05
C THR A 53 7.03 13.43 -17.92
N PRO A 54 6.84 14.70 -17.58
CA PRO A 54 7.62 15.30 -16.51
C PRO A 54 7.37 14.43 -15.27
N THR A 55 8.44 13.82 -14.74
CA THR A 55 8.39 13.24 -13.40
C THR A 55 7.85 14.34 -12.49
N PRO A 56 6.74 14.11 -11.76
CA PRO A 56 6.21 15.12 -10.86
C PRO A 56 7.34 15.61 -9.97
N GLU A 57 7.50 16.92 -9.85
CA GLU A 57 8.47 17.50 -8.92
C GLU A 57 8.21 16.90 -7.52
N PRO A 58 9.25 16.41 -6.82
CA PRO A 58 9.08 15.85 -5.50
C PRO A 58 8.45 16.91 -4.60
N LEU A 59 7.36 16.53 -3.92
CA LEU A 59 6.66 17.47 -3.05
C LEU A 59 7.58 17.89 -1.89
N PRO A 60 7.55 19.18 -1.49
CA PRO A 60 8.38 19.65 -0.40
C PRO A 60 7.94 19.01 0.93
N PRO A 61 8.86 18.91 1.91
CA PRO A 61 8.50 18.57 3.29
C PRO A 61 7.34 19.43 3.81
N THR A 62 6.66 18.95 4.84
CA THR A 62 5.54 19.68 5.44
C THR A 62 6.01 20.92 6.21
N GLY A 63 7.29 21.00 6.57
CA GLY A 63 7.89 22.07 7.37
C GLY A 63 7.80 21.84 8.88
N TRP A 64 7.23 20.72 9.32
CA TRP A 64 7.14 20.36 10.74
C TRP A 64 8.41 19.65 11.22
N THR A 65 8.70 19.83 12.52
CA THR A 65 9.72 19.07 13.25
C THR A 65 9.05 18.02 14.11
N TYR A 66 9.69 16.85 14.22
CA TYR A 66 9.17 15.72 14.98
C TYR A 66 10.15 15.38 16.11
N GLU A 67 9.63 14.89 17.21
CA GLU A 67 10.44 14.40 18.32
C GLU A 67 10.09 12.94 18.62
N SER A 68 10.93 12.29 19.43
CA SER A 68 10.72 10.89 19.83
C SER A 68 10.41 10.81 21.31
N ILE A 69 9.47 9.94 21.67
CA ILE A 69 9.14 9.63 23.06
C ILE A 69 9.34 8.14 23.32
N ALA A 70 9.58 7.80 24.59
CA ALA A 70 9.77 6.41 24.99
C ALA A 70 8.50 5.57 24.76
N VAL A 71 8.69 4.36 24.22
CA VAL A 71 7.67 3.31 24.18
C VAL A 71 7.46 2.78 25.61
N ALA A 72 6.20 2.68 26.05
CA ALA A 72 5.83 2.30 27.40
C ALA A 72 4.48 1.56 27.41
N PRO A 73 4.44 0.27 27.85
CA PRO A 73 5.59 -0.56 28.20
C PRO A 73 6.44 -0.86 26.96
N TYR A 74 7.77 -0.95 27.13
CA TYR A 74 8.63 -1.42 26.04
C TYR A 74 8.54 -2.94 25.94
N LEU A 75 8.10 -3.42 24.78
CA LEU A 75 8.21 -4.80 24.36
C LEU A 75 8.99 -4.82 23.05
N ALA A 76 10.04 -5.65 23.00
CA ALA A 76 10.77 -5.85 21.76
C ALA A 76 9.81 -6.38 20.68
N PRO A 77 9.85 -5.86 19.44
CA PRO A 77 9.07 -6.43 18.35
C PRO A 77 9.39 -7.91 18.18
N ASP A 78 8.36 -8.70 17.92
CA ASP A 78 8.50 -10.10 17.58
C ASP A 78 8.90 -10.32 16.10
N ARG A 79 8.93 -9.26 15.30
CA ARG A 79 9.35 -9.28 13.89
C ARG A 79 9.82 -7.89 13.45
N ILE A 80 10.60 -7.86 12.37
CA ILE A 80 11.00 -6.60 11.74
C ILE A 80 9.78 -5.86 11.19
N ASP A 81 9.86 -4.53 11.20
CA ASP A 81 8.72 -3.62 11.00
C ASP A 81 7.97 -3.82 9.69
N TYR A 82 8.68 -3.91 8.55
CA TYR A 82 8.06 -4.10 7.25
C TYR A 82 7.39 -5.47 7.08
N LEU A 83 7.72 -6.45 7.94
CA LEU A 83 7.09 -7.78 8.03
C LEU A 83 5.94 -7.83 9.06
N HIS A 84 5.59 -6.71 9.69
CA HIS A 84 4.55 -6.65 10.70
C HIS A 84 3.20 -6.23 10.10
N ALA A 85 2.34 -7.18 9.75
CA ALA A 85 1.05 -6.94 9.08
C ALA A 85 0.00 -6.18 9.93
N ASP A 86 0.27 -5.96 11.20
CA ASP A 86 -0.51 -5.08 12.08
C ASP A 86 0.00 -3.63 12.03
N TRP A 87 1.18 -3.36 11.45
CA TRP A 87 1.75 -2.02 11.29
C TRP A 87 1.80 -1.61 9.81
N ASN A 88 2.34 -2.48 8.95
CA ASN A 88 2.40 -2.33 7.50
C ASN A 88 1.07 -2.77 6.87
N LEU A 89 0.23 -1.81 6.48
CA LEU A 89 -1.09 -2.08 5.91
C LEU A 89 -0.99 -2.69 4.51
N GLU A 90 0.02 -2.32 3.73
CA GLU A 90 0.22 -2.83 2.36
C GLU A 90 0.63 -4.31 2.35
N LEU A 91 1.44 -4.75 3.32
CA LEU A 91 1.72 -6.17 3.53
C LEU A 91 0.43 -6.95 3.71
N ARG A 92 -0.47 -6.42 4.56
CA ARG A 92 -1.78 -7.03 4.81
C ARG A 92 -2.65 -7.04 3.56
N GLY A 93 -2.72 -5.90 2.88
CA GLY A 93 -3.51 -5.66 1.67
C GLY A 93 -5.01 -5.58 1.92
N TRP A 94 -5.76 -5.32 0.85
CA TRP A 94 -7.21 -5.16 0.87
C TRP A 94 -7.83 -5.53 -0.49
N ALA A 95 -9.14 -5.68 -0.53
CA ALA A 95 -9.93 -5.88 -1.75
C ALA A 95 -11.10 -4.88 -1.82
N PRO A 96 -11.52 -4.44 -3.02
CA PRO A 96 -12.65 -3.53 -3.17
C PRO A 96 -13.96 -4.17 -2.73
N THR A 97 -14.88 -3.33 -2.24
CA THR A 97 -16.27 -3.69 -1.92
C THR A 97 -17.22 -2.65 -2.53
N SER A 98 -18.48 -2.99 -2.69
CA SER A 98 -19.51 -2.12 -3.30
C SER A 98 -20.39 -1.42 -2.26
N ALA A 99 -19.91 -1.30 -1.02
CA ALA A 99 -20.65 -0.65 0.06
C ALA A 99 -20.81 0.87 -0.19
N TYR A 100 -21.74 1.49 0.54
CA TYR A 100 -22.07 2.91 0.40
C TYR A 100 -20.86 3.87 0.50
N LEU A 101 -20.74 4.82 -0.43
CA LEU A 101 -19.64 5.79 -0.49
C LEU A 101 -19.94 7.07 0.30
N GLY A 102 -20.36 6.91 1.55
CA GLY A 102 -20.64 8.03 2.44
C GLY A 102 -20.56 7.63 3.91
N LEU A 103 -20.68 8.63 4.78
CA LEU A 103 -20.74 8.38 6.21
C LEU A 103 -21.96 7.55 6.56
N VAL A 104 -21.80 6.64 7.51
CA VAL A 104 -22.85 5.73 7.98
C VAL A 104 -23.14 5.99 9.44
N HIS A 105 -24.40 5.78 9.84
CA HIS A 105 -24.81 5.86 11.22
C HIS A 105 -24.93 4.44 11.79
N TYR A 106 -24.16 4.16 12.84
CA TYR A 106 -24.31 2.95 13.65
C TYR A 106 -24.97 3.32 14.98
N SER A 107 -25.75 2.40 15.55
CA SER A 107 -26.30 2.54 16.90
C SER A 107 -25.24 2.26 17.98
N GLY A 108 -25.60 2.51 19.24
CA GLY A 108 -24.76 2.25 20.40
C GLY A 108 -23.91 3.45 20.84
N ASP A 109 -23.14 3.23 21.90
CA ASP A 109 -22.38 4.28 22.57
C ASP A 109 -21.27 4.85 21.69
N THR A 110 -20.87 6.09 21.98
CA THR A 110 -19.76 6.79 21.32
C THR A 110 -18.68 7.08 22.35
N ASP A 111 -17.42 6.75 22.07
CA ASP A 111 -16.31 7.23 22.89
C ASP A 111 -16.00 8.69 22.53
N ALA A 112 -16.23 9.61 23.46
CA ALA A 112 -15.92 11.03 23.30
C ALA A 112 -14.43 11.30 23.00
N ASN A 113 -13.54 10.40 23.39
CA ASN A 113 -12.08 10.50 23.25
C ASN A 113 -11.51 9.77 22.02
N ALA A 114 -12.36 9.21 21.17
CA ALA A 114 -11.95 8.66 19.88
C ALA A 114 -11.30 9.74 18.98
N PRO A 115 -10.33 9.36 18.12
CA PRO A 115 -9.74 10.29 17.16
C PRO A 115 -10.76 10.72 16.11
N LEU A 116 -10.71 12.00 15.73
CA LEU A 116 -11.61 12.62 14.78
C LEU A 116 -10.93 12.77 13.42
N LEU A 117 -11.36 11.94 12.45
CA LEU A 117 -10.83 11.90 11.08
C LEU A 117 -11.11 13.17 10.28
N LYS A 118 -12.11 13.98 10.66
CA LYS A 118 -12.35 15.29 10.01
C LYS A 118 -11.15 16.25 10.10
N ALA A 119 -10.24 16.02 11.03
CA ALA A 119 -9.03 16.81 11.19
C ALA A 119 -7.89 16.41 10.24
N LEU A 120 -8.06 15.37 9.41
CA LEU A 120 -7.08 14.97 8.39
C LEU A 120 -6.78 16.11 7.38
N PHE A 121 -7.74 17.00 7.15
CA PHE A 121 -7.63 18.12 6.21
C PHE A 121 -7.86 19.48 6.89
N SER A 122 -7.27 20.52 6.32
CA SER A 122 -7.44 21.91 6.77
C SER A 122 -7.82 22.80 5.57
N PRO A 123 -9.01 23.45 5.58
CA PRO A 123 -10.02 23.41 6.63
C PRO A 123 -10.66 22.02 6.79
N GLN A 124 -11.15 21.72 8.00
CA GLN A 124 -11.88 20.48 8.26
C GLN A 124 -13.13 20.42 7.37
N ARG A 125 -13.36 19.28 6.72
CA ARG A 125 -14.44 19.10 5.75
C ARG A 125 -15.06 17.72 5.83
N GLN A 126 -16.34 17.63 5.46
CA GLN A 126 -16.97 16.33 5.27
C GLN A 126 -16.19 15.53 4.22
N PRO A 127 -15.95 14.23 4.46
CA PRO A 127 -15.19 13.42 3.53
C PRO A 127 -15.99 13.18 2.25
N VAL A 128 -15.34 13.33 1.11
CA VAL A 128 -15.82 12.72 -0.13
C VAL A 128 -15.12 11.36 -0.25
N ILE A 129 -15.89 10.29 -0.07
CA ILE A 129 -15.40 8.92 -0.14
C ILE A 129 -15.49 8.46 -1.59
N THR A 130 -14.36 8.14 -2.22
CA THR A 130 -14.32 7.80 -3.66
C THR A 130 -14.23 6.31 -3.92
N ALA A 131 -13.75 5.53 -2.95
CA ALA A 131 -13.70 4.08 -3.00
C ALA A 131 -13.72 3.49 -1.59
N VAL A 132 -14.15 2.24 -1.47
CA VAL A 132 -14.20 1.50 -0.21
C VAL A 132 -13.69 0.08 -0.39
N TYR A 133 -13.09 -0.45 0.67
CA TYR A 133 -12.38 -1.72 0.66
C TYR A 133 -12.59 -2.49 1.95
N GLN A 134 -12.34 -3.80 1.88
CA GLN A 134 -12.15 -4.67 3.03
C GLN A 134 -10.68 -5.09 3.13
N VAL A 135 -10.06 -4.85 4.27
CA VAL A 135 -8.71 -5.29 4.61
C VAL A 135 -8.72 -6.80 4.84
N TYR A 136 -7.66 -7.50 4.43
CA TYR A 136 -7.53 -8.91 4.73
C TYR A 136 -7.24 -9.17 6.21
N ASN A 137 -7.69 -10.30 6.73
CA ASN A 137 -7.19 -10.84 7.98
C ASN A 137 -5.74 -11.33 7.78
N TRP A 138 -5.06 -11.63 8.87
CA TRP A 138 -3.68 -12.10 8.83
C TRP A 138 -3.50 -13.38 9.64
N ASN A 139 -2.96 -14.41 8.99
CA ASN A 139 -2.63 -15.68 9.62
C ASN A 139 -1.17 -15.61 10.06
N TRP A 140 -0.94 -15.32 11.34
CA TRP A 140 0.42 -15.17 11.88
C TRP A 140 1.20 -16.49 11.85
N GLY A 141 2.42 -16.44 11.34
CA GLY A 141 3.41 -17.50 11.47
C GLY A 141 4.10 -17.46 12.83
N VAL A 142 4.92 -18.48 13.11
CA VAL A 142 5.80 -18.47 14.28
C VAL A 142 6.91 -17.44 14.03
N SER A 143 7.09 -16.48 14.95
CA SER A 143 8.16 -15.48 14.86
C SER A 143 9.53 -16.15 14.57
N PRO A 144 10.32 -15.62 13.62
CA PRO A 144 10.15 -14.33 12.93
C PRO A 144 9.35 -14.39 11.60
N ASP A 145 8.70 -15.51 11.28
CA ASP A 145 7.90 -15.63 10.06
C ASP A 145 6.75 -14.58 10.05
N PRO A 146 6.65 -13.74 9.01
CA PRO A 146 5.55 -12.77 8.90
C PRO A 146 4.18 -13.45 8.92
N GLY A 147 4.05 -14.70 8.46
CA GLY A 147 2.77 -15.34 8.20
C GLY A 147 2.23 -15.01 6.81
N THR A 148 0.92 -15.18 6.64
CA THR A 148 0.26 -15.03 5.32
C THR A 148 -1.08 -14.31 5.42
N ARG A 149 -1.50 -13.76 4.29
CA ARG A 149 -2.83 -13.16 4.15
C ARG A 149 -3.93 -14.20 4.37
N GLY A 150 -4.89 -13.87 5.22
CA GLY A 150 -6.10 -14.65 5.46
C GLY A 150 -7.29 -14.23 4.58
N SER A 151 -8.51 -14.57 5.02
CA SER A 151 -9.75 -14.10 4.38
C SER A 151 -9.99 -12.61 4.60
N LEU A 152 -10.87 -11.99 3.81
CA LEU A 152 -11.29 -10.60 4.07
C LEU A 152 -11.95 -10.45 5.45
N ILE A 153 -11.74 -9.31 6.10
CA ILE A 153 -12.41 -8.95 7.35
C ILE A 153 -13.81 -8.47 7.03
N THR A 154 -14.82 -9.26 7.42
CA THR A 154 -16.23 -9.01 7.10
C THR A 154 -17.09 -8.55 8.28
N ALA A 155 -16.47 -8.33 9.46
CA ALA A 155 -17.16 -7.77 10.63
C ALA A 155 -17.78 -6.38 10.33
N TRP A 156 -17.17 -5.64 9.40
CA TRP A 156 -17.69 -4.40 8.87
C TRP A 156 -17.78 -4.46 7.33
N PRO A 157 -18.78 -3.81 6.71
CA PRO A 157 -18.87 -3.73 5.26
C PRO A 157 -17.67 -3.04 4.61
N VAL A 158 -17.03 -2.12 5.34
CA VAL A 158 -15.84 -1.39 4.93
C VAL A 158 -14.86 -1.37 6.11
N THR A 159 -13.57 -1.61 5.85
CA THR A 159 -12.50 -1.48 6.85
C THR A 159 -11.34 -0.59 6.39
N LEU A 160 -11.43 -0.09 5.17
CA LEU A 160 -10.52 0.90 4.56
C LEU A 160 -11.32 1.73 3.56
N MET A 161 -11.14 3.05 3.56
CA MET A 161 -11.81 3.95 2.62
C MET A 161 -10.81 4.87 1.95
N GLN A 162 -11.06 5.24 0.70
CA GLN A 162 -10.33 6.27 -0.01
C GLN A 162 -11.05 7.61 0.13
N LEU A 163 -10.32 8.61 0.59
CA LEU A 163 -10.78 9.99 0.75
C LEU A 163 -10.24 10.85 -0.39
N GLN A 164 -11.09 11.65 -1.01
CA GLN A 164 -10.67 12.62 -2.00
C GLN A 164 -9.77 13.69 -1.39
N ALA A 165 -8.58 13.84 -1.95
CA ALA A 165 -7.66 14.93 -1.65
C ALA A 165 -6.98 15.40 -2.94
N SER A 166 -6.59 16.67 -2.97
CA SER A 166 -5.80 17.22 -4.06
C SER A 166 -4.37 16.70 -3.97
N TYR A 167 -3.71 16.50 -5.11
CA TYR A 167 -2.28 16.18 -5.12
C TYR A 167 -1.49 17.24 -4.34
N GLY A 168 -0.69 16.83 -3.37
CA GLY A 168 0.11 17.72 -2.54
C GLY A 168 -0.62 18.38 -1.35
N GLU A 169 -1.93 18.15 -1.19
CA GLU A 169 -2.71 18.62 -0.03
C GLU A 169 -2.10 18.09 1.27
N LEU A 170 -1.92 18.96 2.27
CA LEU A 170 -1.41 18.54 3.56
C LEU A 170 -2.38 17.58 4.25
N VAL A 171 -1.82 16.51 4.80
CA VAL A 171 -2.53 15.54 5.62
C VAL A 171 -2.04 15.67 7.06
N TYR A 172 -2.99 15.81 7.99
CA TYR A 172 -2.72 16.07 9.40
C TYR A 172 -3.04 14.87 10.28
N LEU A 173 -2.49 14.85 11.49
CA LEU A 173 -2.91 13.90 12.52
C LEU A 173 -4.42 14.08 12.82
N PRO A 174 -5.23 13.00 12.80
CA PRO A 174 -6.60 13.08 13.28
C PRO A 174 -6.65 13.57 14.74
N TYR A 175 -7.58 14.48 15.01
CA TYR A 175 -7.61 15.17 16.31
C TYR A 175 -8.01 14.21 17.41
N ARG A 176 -7.31 14.25 18.54
CA ARG A 176 -7.74 13.56 19.76
C ARG A 176 -7.56 14.45 20.97
N ALA A 177 -8.55 14.46 21.87
CA ALA A 177 -8.51 15.32 23.06
C ALA A 177 -7.46 14.85 24.10
N PRO A 178 -7.44 13.58 24.56
CA PRO A 178 -6.41 13.17 25.52
C PRO A 178 -5.05 13.02 24.84
N ASP A 179 -3.99 13.43 25.54
CA ASP A 179 -2.61 13.18 25.16
C ASP A 179 -2.14 11.79 25.62
N ILE A 180 -0.96 11.40 25.17
CA ILE A 180 -0.24 10.20 25.56
C ILE A 180 1.07 10.55 26.29
N TYR A 181 1.49 11.82 26.24
CA TYR A 181 2.75 12.27 26.81
C TYR A 181 2.75 13.79 27.07
N GLN A 182 2.99 14.14 28.34
CA GLN A 182 3.28 15.50 28.81
C GLN A 182 2.25 16.57 28.39
N ASN A 183 0.96 16.23 28.31
CA ASN A 183 -0.13 17.14 27.93
C ASN A 183 0.04 17.77 26.54
N ARG A 184 0.78 17.12 25.63
CA ARG A 184 1.17 17.73 24.36
C ARG A 184 1.07 16.82 23.15
N LEU A 185 1.45 15.55 23.28
CA LEU A 185 1.53 14.61 22.15
C LEU A 185 0.35 13.65 22.19
N GLN A 186 -0.27 13.36 21.06
CA GLN A 186 -1.48 12.55 20.98
C GLN A 186 -1.24 11.16 20.41
N ALA A 187 -0.25 10.99 19.54
CA ALA A 187 -0.01 9.70 18.89
C ALA A 187 1.49 9.36 18.81
N GLN A 188 1.79 8.06 18.75
CA GLN A 188 3.12 7.51 18.53
C GLN A 188 3.13 6.72 17.20
N VAL A 189 4.15 6.96 16.37
CA VAL A 189 4.30 6.32 15.05
C VAL A 189 4.83 4.91 15.20
N LEU A 190 4.07 3.93 14.69
CA LEU A 190 4.43 2.51 14.69
C LEU A 190 5.18 2.11 13.41
N TYR A 191 4.82 2.71 12.28
CA TYR A 191 5.42 2.41 10.99
C TYR A 191 5.34 3.61 10.06
N ALA A 192 6.42 3.89 9.33
CA ALA A 192 6.46 4.95 8.33
C ALA A 192 7.41 4.57 7.20
N THR A 193 6.91 4.63 5.96
CA THR A 193 7.70 4.69 4.73
C THR A 193 7.42 6.02 4.04
N ASP A 194 7.97 6.23 2.85
CA ASP A 194 7.58 7.33 1.97
C ASP A 194 6.08 7.31 1.62
N ASP A 195 5.47 6.12 1.57
CA ASP A 195 4.16 5.89 0.96
C ASP A 195 3.02 5.55 1.93
N GLN A 196 3.36 5.20 3.18
CA GLN A 196 2.38 4.86 4.21
C GLN A 196 2.88 5.17 5.61
N ILE A 197 1.93 5.38 6.51
CA ILE A 197 2.17 5.61 7.93
C ILE A 197 1.10 4.93 8.78
N ALA A 198 1.51 4.36 9.90
CA ALA A 198 0.65 3.87 10.96
C ALA A 198 1.05 4.50 12.30
N PHE A 199 0.08 4.99 13.06
CA PHE A 199 0.30 5.56 14.38
C PHE A 199 -0.83 5.19 15.34
N THR A 200 -0.48 5.04 16.61
CA THR A 200 -1.42 4.68 17.69
C THR A 200 -1.58 5.83 18.68
N TYR A 201 -2.76 5.93 19.29
CA TYR A 201 -3.08 6.90 20.34
C TYR A 201 -2.77 6.35 21.75
N THR A 202 -1.72 5.53 21.85
CA THR A 202 -1.10 5.03 23.07
C THR A 202 0.44 5.13 22.94
N ARG A 203 1.18 4.65 23.94
CA ARG A 203 2.65 4.55 23.89
C ARG A 203 3.14 3.11 23.84
N ASP A 204 2.24 2.16 23.65
CA ASP A 204 2.51 0.74 23.88
C ASP A 204 3.37 0.10 22.78
N GLY A 205 3.68 0.84 21.71
CA GLY A 205 4.43 0.33 20.56
C GLY A 205 3.67 -0.76 19.77
N THR A 206 2.37 -0.91 20.00
CA THR A 206 1.51 -1.92 19.39
C THR A 206 0.11 -1.37 19.13
N VAL A 207 -0.64 -2.09 18.30
CA VAL A 207 -2.05 -1.81 17.97
C VAL A 207 -3.02 -2.49 18.93
N ALA A 208 -2.53 -3.30 19.88
CA ALA A 208 -3.36 -4.11 20.78
C ALA A 208 -4.26 -3.28 21.71
N ASN A 209 -3.86 -2.03 22.00
CA ASN A 209 -4.60 -1.12 22.87
C ASN A 209 -4.84 0.23 22.19
N GLY A 210 -5.95 0.84 22.54
CA GLY A 210 -6.37 2.14 22.03
C GLY A 210 -6.66 2.12 20.52
N TYR A 211 -6.68 3.33 19.95
CA TYR A 211 -6.95 3.52 18.53
C TYR A 211 -5.67 3.55 17.71
N THR A 212 -5.67 2.93 16.53
CA THR A 212 -4.58 3.04 15.55
C THR A 212 -5.16 3.49 14.22
N VAL A 213 -4.49 4.42 13.54
CA VAL A 213 -4.86 4.86 12.19
C VAL A 213 -3.74 4.45 11.24
N HIS A 214 -4.14 3.91 10.10
CA HIS A 214 -3.26 3.62 8.96
C HIS A 214 -3.63 4.52 7.80
N ILE A 215 -2.62 5.09 7.14
CA ILE A 215 -2.78 5.91 5.95
C ILE A 215 -1.77 5.44 4.89
N THR A 216 -2.25 5.19 3.66
CA THR A 216 -1.43 4.92 2.47
C THR A 216 -1.84 5.82 1.31
N ASN A 217 -1.08 5.81 0.23
CA ASN A 217 -1.14 6.77 -0.89
C ASN A 217 -0.91 8.21 -0.42
N ILE A 218 0.08 8.37 0.46
CA ILE A 218 0.54 9.63 1.04
C ILE A 218 2.03 9.75 0.79
N TYR A 219 2.56 10.96 0.56
CA TYR A 219 3.97 11.26 0.75
C TYR A 219 4.18 11.64 2.21
N VAL A 220 4.62 10.69 3.04
CA VAL A 220 4.93 10.97 4.45
C VAL A 220 6.08 11.97 4.52
N ASP A 221 6.05 12.87 5.50
CA ASP A 221 7.11 13.86 5.66
C ASP A 221 8.48 13.18 5.78
N PRO A 222 9.47 13.54 4.94
CA PRO A 222 10.76 12.86 4.91
C PRO A 222 11.54 12.97 6.23
N ASN A 223 11.33 14.03 7.03
CA ASN A 223 11.93 14.16 8.36
C ASN A 223 11.28 13.16 9.35
N LEU A 224 9.97 12.92 9.23
CA LEU A 224 9.25 11.94 10.03
C LEU A 224 9.69 10.51 9.67
N VAL A 225 9.81 10.20 8.37
CA VAL A 225 10.33 8.91 7.89
C VAL A 225 11.76 8.69 8.40
N SER A 226 12.64 9.68 8.26
CA SER A 226 14.02 9.59 8.73
C SER A 226 14.10 9.36 10.23
N LEU A 227 13.32 10.09 11.03
CA LEU A 227 13.29 9.91 12.49
C LEU A 227 12.74 8.53 12.87
N TYR A 228 11.71 8.05 12.19
CA TYR A 228 11.19 6.71 12.39
C TYR A 228 12.26 5.64 12.11
N GLN A 229 12.93 5.72 10.96
CA GLN A 229 13.94 4.75 10.56
C GLN A 229 15.13 4.72 11.51
N GLN A 230 15.60 5.89 11.97
CA GLN A 230 16.67 6.01 12.97
C GLN A 230 16.27 5.31 14.28
N ASN A 231 15.08 5.61 14.79
CA ASN A 231 14.55 4.99 16.00
C ASN A 231 14.33 3.48 15.86
N ASN A 232 13.85 3.04 14.69
CA ASN A 232 13.65 1.63 14.38
C ASN A 232 14.97 0.86 14.39
N ALA A 233 15.99 1.40 13.72
CA ALA A 233 17.34 0.82 13.71
C ALA A 233 17.98 0.83 15.12
N ALA A 234 17.62 1.81 15.96
CA ALA A 234 18.07 1.89 17.36
C ALA A 234 17.28 1.00 18.34
N GLY A 235 16.45 0.07 17.85
CA GLY A 235 15.74 -0.91 18.68
C GLY A 235 14.39 -0.43 19.22
N ARG A 236 13.84 0.68 18.70
CA ARG A 236 12.46 1.15 18.98
C ARG A 236 12.14 1.45 20.45
N HIS A 237 13.14 1.66 21.29
CA HIS A 237 12.92 2.15 22.66
C HIS A 237 12.23 3.52 22.68
N TYR A 238 12.47 4.31 21.63
CA TYR A 238 11.82 5.57 21.34
C TYR A 238 11.19 5.48 19.96
N LEU A 239 10.05 6.14 19.76
CA LEU A 239 9.41 6.26 18.45
C LEU A 239 8.92 7.70 18.25
N PRO A 240 8.81 8.18 17.00
CA PRO A 240 8.29 9.51 16.72
C PRO A 240 6.91 9.71 17.33
N ALA A 241 6.64 10.90 17.83
CA ALA A 241 5.34 11.28 18.36
C ALA A 241 4.78 12.51 17.65
N LEU A 242 3.45 12.59 17.63
CA LEU A 242 2.70 13.56 16.86
C LEU A 242 1.77 14.36 17.77
N ALA A 243 1.71 15.68 17.53
CA ALA A 243 0.77 16.58 18.16
C ALA A 243 -0.45 16.86 17.27
N ASN A 244 -1.58 17.25 17.87
CA ASN A 244 -2.73 17.77 17.14
C ASN A 244 -2.33 18.97 16.28
N GLY A 245 -2.84 19.01 15.04
CA GLY A 245 -2.53 20.08 14.09
C GLY A 245 -1.18 19.93 13.38
N GLN A 246 -0.40 18.90 13.71
CA GLN A 246 0.84 18.59 13.00
C GLN A 246 0.54 17.85 11.70
N ALA A 247 1.15 18.31 10.60
CA ALA A 247 1.07 17.58 9.34
C ALA A 247 2.00 16.36 9.38
N ILE A 248 1.54 15.25 8.81
CA ILE A 248 2.28 13.99 8.73
C ILE A 248 2.78 13.70 7.30
N GLY A 249 2.26 14.43 6.32
CA GLY A 249 2.62 14.25 4.92
C GLY A 249 1.71 15.02 3.97
N ARG A 250 1.73 14.61 2.70
CA ARG A 250 0.93 15.20 1.62
C ARG A 250 0.24 14.13 0.80
N ALA A 251 -1.00 14.35 0.40
CA ALA A 251 -1.75 13.38 -0.39
C ALA A 251 -1.12 13.15 -1.78
N LYS A 252 -1.09 11.89 -2.22
CA LYS A 252 -0.75 11.54 -3.60
C LYS A 252 -1.95 11.73 -4.53
N ALA A 253 -1.72 11.53 -5.82
CA ALA A 253 -2.79 11.56 -6.81
C ALA A 253 -3.86 10.49 -6.47
N GLY A 254 -5.13 10.84 -6.67
CA GLY A 254 -6.26 9.99 -6.31
C GLY A 254 -6.75 10.12 -4.86
N GLY A 255 -6.01 10.80 -3.97
CA GLY A 255 -6.38 10.97 -2.56
C GLY A 255 -5.65 10.01 -1.62
N ILE A 256 -6.12 9.85 -0.39
CA ILE A 256 -5.48 8.97 0.61
C ILE A 256 -6.38 7.80 0.98
N LEU A 257 -5.82 6.65 1.34
CA LEU A 257 -6.58 5.56 1.92
C LEU A 257 -6.40 5.54 3.42
N VAL A 258 -7.50 5.43 4.17
CA VAL A 258 -7.53 5.53 5.63
C VAL A 258 -8.26 4.34 6.25
N ALA A 259 -7.60 3.64 7.16
CA ALA A 259 -8.20 2.62 8.03
C ALA A 259 -8.00 3.00 9.49
N ILE A 260 -8.94 2.57 10.34
CA ILE A 260 -8.85 2.76 11.79
C ILE A 260 -9.07 1.43 12.49
N ARG A 261 -8.34 1.24 13.59
CA ARG A 261 -8.47 0.12 14.50
C ARG A 261 -8.87 0.59 15.89
N ASP A 262 -9.63 -0.25 16.58
CA ASP A 262 -9.88 -0.17 18.01
C ASP A 262 -9.39 -1.46 18.66
N ARG A 263 -8.37 -1.35 19.52
CA ARG A 263 -7.73 -2.48 20.23
C ARG A 263 -7.41 -3.67 19.30
N GLY A 264 -6.77 -3.35 18.18
CA GLY A 264 -6.32 -4.32 17.18
C GLY A 264 -7.37 -4.75 16.16
N SER A 265 -8.65 -4.45 16.37
CA SER A 265 -9.71 -4.79 15.41
C SER A 265 -9.91 -3.66 14.41
N PHE A 266 -9.91 -3.95 13.11
CA PHE A 266 -10.31 -2.98 12.10
C PHE A 266 -11.79 -2.62 12.25
N MET A 267 -12.08 -1.32 12.19
CA MET A 267 -13.43 -0.77 12.32
C MET A 267 -13.92 -0.20 10.99
N ASP A 268 -15.20 0.14 10.89
CA ASP A 268 -15.70 0.90 9.74
C ASP A 268 -15.32 2.37 9.88
N PRO A 269 -14.39 2.90 9.06
CA PRO A 269 -13.92 4.27 9.20
C PRO A 269 -14.96 5.31 8.75
N ARG A 270 -16.13 4.87 8.24
CA ARG A 270 -17.24 5.73 7.83
C ARG A 270 -18.21 6.05 8.98
N SER A 271 -18.06 5.43 10.16
CA SER A 271 -18.98 5.67 11.28
C SER A 271 -19.01 7.15 11.66
N ASN A 272 -20.12 7.84 11.38
CA ASN A 272 -20.25 9.27 11.63
C ASN A 272 -20.08 9.58 13.13
N LYS A 273 -20.79 8.83 13.99
CA LYS A 273 -20.79 9.09 15.44
C LYS A 273 -19.40 8.94 16.06
N ASP A 274 -18.62 7.97 15.58
CA ASP A 274 -17.35 7.61 16.21
C ASP A 274 -16.21 8.50 15.74
N TRP A 275 -16.11 8.76 14.44
CA TRP A 275 -14.90 9.34 13.85
C TRP A 275 -15.06 10.75 13.26
N TRP A 276 -16.29 11.23 13.04
CA TRP A 276 -16.54 12.46 12.28
C TRP A 276 -17.34 13.50 13.07
N ARG A 277 -18.43 13.06 13.72
CA ARG A 277 -19.35 13.85 14.55
C ARG A 277 -19.89 15.09 13.81
N TYR A 278 -20.47 14.85 12.64
CA TYR A 278 -21.37 15.79 11.96
C TYR A 278 -22.82 15.56 12.38
#